data_AF-A0A2V9RAY3-F1
#
_entry.id   AF-A0A2V9RAY3-F1
#
_cell.length_a   1.000
_cell.length_b   1.000
_cell.length_c   1.000
_cell.angle_alpha   90.00
_cell.angle_beta   90.00
_cell.angle_gamma   90.00
#
_symmetry.space_group_name_H-M   'P 1'
#
loop_
_entity.id
_entity.type
_entity.pdbx_description
1 polymer ?
#
loop_
_entity_poly.entity_id
_entity_poly.type
_entity_poly.pdbx_seq_one_letter_code
_entity_poly.pdbx_strand_id
1 'polypeptide(L)'
;MIHTLLALLGALLFLSSCLFAQETDAETRLLRWMDRIAQEQLDARAKHIDGVRSVEEAERHKARVRAKILQLIGGLPDYDGSLNARVTGRIERPRYVIEKVVFESLPGLL
;
A
#
# COMPACT_ATOMS: atom_id res chain seq x y z
N MET A 1 -12.18 7.79 60.22
CA MET A 1 -10.89 8.31 59.72
C MET A 1 -10.09 7.29 58.92
N ILE A 2 -9.91 6.05 59.39
CA ILE A 2 -9.11 5.03 58.68
C ILE A 2 -9.78 4.57 57.37
N HIS A 3 -11.09 4.32 57.37
CA HIS A 3 -11.83 3.90 56.17
C HIS A 3 -11.83 4.94 55.05
N THR A 4 -11.93 6.22 55.40
CA THR A 4 -11.86 7.35 54.44
C THR A 4 -10.46 7.49 53.84
N LEU A 5 -9.40 7.24 54.63
CA LEU A 5 -8.02 7.26 54.14
C LEU A 5 -7.74 6.08 53.18
N LEU A 6 -8.28 4.90 53.48
CA LEU A 6 -8.14 3.72 52.63
C LEU A 6 -8.88 3.89 51.29
N ALA A 7 -10.06 4.50 51.32
CA ALA A 7 -10.83 4.82 50.12
C ALA A 7 -10.12 5.86 49.23
N LEU A 8 -9.51 6.89 49.83
CA LEU A 8 -8.72 7.89 49.11
C LEU A 8 -7.44 7.29 48.51
N LEU A 9 -6.75 6.40 49.24
CA LEU A 9 -5.57 5.69 48.73
C LEU A 9 -5.94 4.77 47.55
N GLY A 10 -7.06 4.05 47.65
CA GLY A 10 -7.59 3.21 46.57
C GLY A 10 -7.96 4.02 45.32
N ALA A 11 -8.64 5.16 45.49
CA ALA A 11 -8.97 6.06 44.39
C ALA A 11 -7.73 6.66 43.72
N LEU A 12 -6.70 7.01 44.51
CA LEU A 12 -5.43 7.55 44.00
C LEU A 12 -4.63 6.49 43.21
N LEU A 13 -4.59 5.25 43.71
CA LEU A 13 -3.96 4.12 43.00
C LEU A 13 -4.69 3.81 41.69
N PHE A 14 -6.03 3.84 41.68
CA PHE A 14 -6.83 3.61 40.48
C PHE A 14 -6.65 4.72 39.43
N LEU A 15 -6.60 5.99 39.86
CA LEU A 15 -6.28 7.11 38.97
C LEU A 15 -4.88 7.00 38.38
N SER A 16 -3.89 6.57 39.18
CA SER A 16 -2.51 6.38 38.74
C SER A 16 -2.42 5.28 37.67
N SER A 17 -3.12 4.16 37.85
CA SER A 17 -3.22 3.10 36.84
C SER A 17 -3.85 3.56 35.52
N CYS A 18 -4.85 4.45 35.56
CA CYS A 18 -5.43 5.05 34.35
C CYS A 18 -4.45 6.00 33.63
N LEU A 19 -3.59 6.71 34.35
CA LEU A 19 -2.55 7.57 33.78
C LEU A 19 -1.43 6.76 33.09
N PHE A 20 -1.05 5.60 33.65
CA PHE A 20 -0.05 4.70 33.03
C PHE A 20 -0.60 3.85 31.88
N ALA A 21 -1.93 3.71 31.76
CA ALA A 21 -2.58 3.05 30.62
C ALA A 21 -2.60 3.93 29.36
N GLN A 22 -2.11 5.16 29.43
CA GLN A 22 -1.92 6.01 28.27
C GLN A 22 -0.76 5.43 27.45
N GLU A 23 -1.10 4.75 26.37
CA GLU A 23 -0.18 4.09 25.48
C GLU A 23 0.97 5.01 25.06
N THR A 24 2.13 4.78 25.68
CA THR A 24 3.25 5.74 25.68
C THR A 24 4.00 5.79 24.36
N ASP A 25 3.84 4.76 23.53
CA ASP A 25 4.54 4.62 22.26
C ASP A 25 3.73 5.24 21.11
N ALA A 26 4.23 6.36 20.60
CA ALA A 26 3.62 7.06 19.46
C ALA A 26 3.65 6.22 18.17
N GLU A 27 4.67 5.38 18.01
CA GLU A 27 4.78 4.48 16.86
C GLU A 27 3.65 3.46 16.87
N THR A 28 3.44 2.78 18.00
CA THR A 28 2.34 1.82 18.17
C THR A 28 0.97 2.44 17.89
N ARG A 29 0.72 3.69 18.33
CA ARG A 29 -0.53 4.41 18.01
C ARG A 29 -0.68 4.71 16.51
N LEU A 30 0.40 5.15 15.87
CA LEU A 30 0.42 5.41 14.42
C LEU A 30 0.13 4.12 13.65
N LEU A 31 0.80 3.01 13.99
CA LEU A 31 0.63 1.74 13.30
C LEU A 31 -0.79 1.20 13.40
N ARG A 32 -1.42 1.25 14.57
CA ARG A 32 -2.84 0.85 14.70
C ARG A 32 -3.77 1.76 13.91
N TRP A 33 -3.50 3.05 13.88
CA TRP A 33 -4.30 3.98 13.08
C TRP A 33 -4.17 3.68 11.57
N MET A 34 -2.95 3.37 11.10
CA MET A 34 -2.70 2.95 9.72
C MET A 34 -3.36 1.61 9.39
N ASP A 35 -3.29 0.63 10.29
CA ASP A 35 -3.92 -0.67 10.11
C ASP A 35 -5.45 -0.54 10.02
N ARG A 36 -6.07 0.27 10.88
CA ARG A 36 -7.50 0.55 10.77
C ARG A 36 -7.89 1.09 9.39
N ILE A 37 -7.10 2.02 8.83
CA ILE A 37 -7.32 2.53 7.47
C ILE A 37 -7.15 1.41 6.43
N ALA A 38 -6.16 0.55 6.59
CA ALA A 38 -5.95 -0.59 5.69
C ALA A 38 -7.14 -1.56 5.74
N GLN A 39 -7.62 -1.93 6.93
CA GLN A 39 -8.78 -2.81 7.09
C GLN A 39 -10.05 -2.20 6.46
N GLU A 40 -10.32 -0.90 6.69
CA GLU A 40 -11.45 -0.21 6.06
C GLU A 40 -11.40 -0.28 4.52
N GLN A 41 -10.21 -0.13 3.93
CA GLN A 41 -10.03 -0.25 2.47
C GLN A 41 -10.15 -1.69 1.96
N LEU A 42 -9.64 -2.66 2.71
CA LEU A 42 -9.74 -4.09 2.39
C LEU A 42 -11.19 -4.57 2.43
N ASP A 43 -11.95 -4.17 3.45
CA ASP A 43 -13.38 -4.49 3.58
C ASP A 43 -14.19 -3.90 2.42
N ALA A 44 -13.95 -2.63 2.08
CA ALA A 44 -14.60 -1.98 0.95
C ALA A 44 -14.29 -2.69 -0.38
N ARG A 45 -13.04 -3.12 -0.57
CA ARG A 45 -12.63 -3.91 -1.73
C ARG A 45 -13.32 -5.27 -1.76
N ALA A 46 -13.36 -5.99 -0.64
CA ALA A 46 -13.99 -7.31 -0.55
C ALA A 46 -15.49 -7.24 -0.90
N LYS A 47 -16.22 -6.27 -0.34
CA LYS A 47 -17.64 -6.02 -0.67
C LYS A 47 -17.85 -5.75 -2.16
N HIS A 48 -16.96 -4.95 -2.77
CA HIS A 48 -17.06 -4.67 -4.19
C HIS A 48 -16.78 -5.90 -5.07
N ILE A 49 -15.80 -6.73 -4.69
CA ILE A 49 -15.47 -7.96 -5.43
C ILE A 49 -16.60 -8.99 -5.33
N ASP A 50 -17.24 -9.13 -4.17
CA ASP A 50 -18.39 -10.04 -3.98
C ASP A 50 -19.59 -9.72 -4.90
N GLY A 51 -19.69 -8.46 -5.31
CA GLY A 51 -20.67 -7.99 -6.29
C GLY A 51 -20.34 -8.26 -7.75
N VAL A 52 -19.16 -8.80 -8.08
CA VAL A 52 -18.75 -9.10 -9.47
C VAL A 52 -19.22 -10.50 -9.84
N ARG A 53 -20.30 -10.61 -10.62
CA ARG A 53 -20.99 -11.88 -10.97
C ARG A 53 -21.14 -12.11 -12.47
N SER A 54 -20.65 -11.19 -13.30
CA SER A 54 -20.72 -11.25 -14.76
C SER A 54 -19.40 -10.82 -15.40
N VAL A 55 -19.22 -11.15 -16.68
CA VAL A 55 -18.05 -10.73 -17.46
C VAL A 55 -18.00 -9.21 -17.59
N GLU A 56 -19.15 -8.58 -17.81
CA GLU A 56 -19.27 -7.13 -17.93
C GLU A 56 -18.88 -6.43 -16.62
N GLU A 57 -19.25 -6.99 -15.47
CA GLU A 57 -18.80 -6.49 -14.15
C GLU A 57 -17.31 -6.68 -13.93
N ALA A 58 -16.76 -7.83 -14.35
CA ALA A 58 -15.33 -8.09 -14.25
C ALA A 58 -14.51 -7.11 -15.10
N GLU A 59 -14.97 -6.79 -16.30
CA GLU A 59 -14.34 -5.79 -17.18
C GLU A 59 -14.39 -4.39 -16.57
N ARG A 60 -15.52 -3.98 -15.98
CA ARG A 60 -15.61 -2.71 -15.22
C ARG A 60 -14.67 -2.69 -14.02
N HIS A 61 -14.57 -3.81 -13.29
CA HIS A 61 -13.65 -3.94 -12.17
C HIS A 61 -12.19 -3.79 -12.62
N LYS A 62 -11.79 -4.45 -13.71
CA LYS A 62 -10.44 -4.35 -14.31
C LYS A 62 -10.10 -2.91 -14.67
N ALA A 63 -11.01 -2.20 -15.33
CA ALA A 63 -10.81 -0.80 -15.69
C ALA A 63 -10.59 0.09 -14.45
N ARG A 64 -11.42 -0.10 -13.41
CA ARG A 64 -11.30 0.63 -12.14
C ARG A 64 -9.97 0.36 -11.42
N VAL A 65 -9.55 -0.91 -11.34
CA VAL A 65 -8.28 -1.30 -10.73
C VAL A 65 -7.10 -0.70 -11.50
N ARG A 66 -7.11 -0.78 -12.83
CA ARG A 66 -6.10 -0.16 -13.68
C ARG A 66 -6.00 1.35 -13.42
N ALA A 67 -7.13 2.06 -13.41
CA ALA A 67 -7.15 3.49 -13.12
C ALA A 67 -6.60 3.81 -11.73
N LYS A 68 -6.95 3.02 -10.71
CA LYS A 68 -6.45 3.22 -9.35
C LYS A 68 -4.95 3.01 -9.24
N ILE A 69 -4.41 1.96 -9.88
CA ILE A 69 -2.97 1.70 -9.91
C ILE A 69 -2.23 2.85 -10.57
N LEU A 70 -2.68 3.29 -11.74
CA LEU A 70 -2.09 4.41 -12.46
C LEU A 70 -2.07 5.68 -11.60
N GLN A 71 -3.18 5.98 -10.90
CA GLN A 71 -3.22 7.11 -9.97
C GLN A 71 -2.18 6.98 -8.84
N LEU A 72 -2.05 5.79 -8.24
CA LEU A 72 -1.15 5.57 -7.10
C LEU A 72 0.34 5.64 -7.47
N ILE A 73 0.70 5.27 -8.71
CA ILE A 73 2.08 5.36 -9.18
C ILE A 73 2.44 6.72 -9.79
N GLY A 74 1.49 7.67 -9.85
CA GLY A 74 1.70 9.00 -10.42
C GLY A 74 1.46 9.11 -11.93
N GLY A 75 0.83 8.11 -12.54
CA GLY A 75 0.57 8.03 -13.99
C GLY A 75 1.63 7.25 -14.77
N LEU A 76 1.49 7.24 -16.09
CA LEU A 76 2.57 6.84 -17.00
C LEU A 76 3.13 8.11 -17.63
N PRO A 77 4.40 8.11 -18.10
CA PRO A 77 4.90 9.21 -18.90
C PRO A 77 4.01 9.45 -20.12
N ASP A 78 3.72 10.72 -20.41
CA ASP A 78 3.00 11.13 -21.63
C ASP A 78 3.91 11.13 -22.88
N TYR A 79 5.14 10.61 -22.75
CA TYR A 79 6.10 10.51 -23.83
C TYR A 79 5.76 9.36 -24.77
N ASP A 80 5.54 9.69 -26.04
CA ASP A 80 5.19 8.76 -27.12
C ASP A 80 6.24 8.73 -28.25
N GLY A 81 7.43 9.29 -28.01
CA GLY A 81 8.51 9.29 -28.99
C GLY A 81 9.17 7.92 -29.18
N SER A 82 10.14 7.86 -30.09
CA SER A 82 10.82 6.61 -30.44
C SER A 82 11.48 5.96 -29.21
N LEU A 83 11.34 4.64 -29.10
CA LEU A 83 11.95 3.81 -28.04
C LEU A 83 13.49 3.82 -28.10
N ASN A 84 14.07 4.13 -29.26
CA ASN A 84 15.52 4.17 -29.49
C ASN A 84 16.26 2.90 -29.00
N ALA A 85 15.61 1.73 -29.14
CA ALA A 85 16.18 0.46 -28.73
C ALA A 85 17.32 0.02 -29.65
N ARG A 86 18.43 -0.44 -29.06
CA ARG A 86 19.59 -0.96 -29.77
C ARG A 86 20.12 -2.24 -29.12
N VAL A 87 20.50 -3.20 -29.95
CA VAL A 87 21.22 -4.40 -29.53
C VAL A 87 22.68 -4.04 -29.34
N THR A 88 23.21 -4.22 -28.13
CA THR A 88 24.60 -3.94 -27.75
C THR A 88 25.48 -5.18 -27.69
N GLY A 89 24.86 -6.36 -27.80
CA GLY A 89 25.58 -7.61 -27.84
C GLY A 89 24.66 -8.77 -28.20
N ARG A 90 25.25 -9.80 -28.79
CA ARG A 90 24.55 -10.99 -29.23
C ARG A 90 25.35 -12.23 -28.86
N ILE A 91 24.68 -13.24 -28.33
CA ILE A 91 25.28 -14.52 -27.97
C ILE A 91 24.50 -15.61 -28.68
N GLU A 92 25.18 -16.36 -29.54
CA GLU A 92 24.60 -17.49 -30.23
C GLU A 92 24.66 -18.76 -29.38
N ARG A 93 23.57 -19.51 -29.40
CA ARG A 93 23.45 -20.85 -28.85
C ARG A 93 22.87 -21.76 -29.92
N PRO A 94 23.11 -23.08 -29.86
CA PRO A 94 22.64 -24.00 -30.89
C PRO A 94 21.12 -23.97 -31.16
N ARG A 95 20.30 -23.48 -30.22
CA ARG A 95 18.83 -23.43 -30.35
C ARG A 95 18.20 -22.07 -30.05
N TYR A 96 18.98 -21.06 -29.70
CA TYR A 96 18.45 -19.74 -29.38
C TYR A 96 19.54 -18.66 -29.44
N VAL A 97 19.13 -17.41 -29.42
CA VAL A 97 20.01 -16.25 -29.38
C VAL A 97 19.66 -15.42 -28.15
N ILE A 98 20.67 -14.88 -27.47
CA ILE A 98 20.50 -13.88 -26.42
C ILE A 98 20.97 -12.54 -26.99
N GLU A 99 20.08 -11.54 -27.01
CA GLU A 99 20.40 -10.17 -27.39
C GLU A 99 20.36 -9.26 -26.16
N LYS A 100 21.41 -8.45 -25.98
CA LYS A 100 21.45 -7.41 -24.95
C LYS A 100 20.87 -6.14 -25.53
N VAL A 101 19.71 -5.70 -25.06
CA VAL A 101 19.02 -4.51 -25.57
C VAL A 101 19.13 -3.38 -24.54
N VAL A 102 19.49 -2.19 -25.00
CA VAL A 102 19.33 -0.93 -24.24
C VAL A 102 18.38 -0.04 -25.03
N PHE A 103 17.58 0.77 -24.36
CA PHE A 103 16.59 1.64 -24.98
C PHE A 103 16.42 2.91 -24.16
N GLU A 104 15.90 3.96 -24.76
CA GLU A 104 15.64 5.21 -24.04
C GLU A 104 14.34 5.09 -23.25
N SER A 105 14.44 5.11 -21.91
CA SER A 105 13.26 5.11 -21.03
C SER A 105 12.54 6.47 -21.02
N LEU A 106 13.32 7.53 -21.26
CA LEU A 106 12.91 8.91 -21.52
C LEU A 106 13.90 9.50 -22.54
N PRO A 107 13.54 10.59 -23.25
CA PRO A 107 14.45 11.24 -24.20
C PRO A 107 15.84 11.50 -23.62
N GLY A 108 16.86 10.89 -24.23
CA GLY A 108 18.25 11.04 -23.80
C GLY A 108 18.66 10.25 -22.55
N LEU A 109 17.78 9.40 -22.00
CA LEU A 109 18.07 8.54 -20.85
C LEU A 109 18.05 7.05 -21.26
N LEU A 110 19.24 6.48 -21.44
CA LEU A 110 19.49 5.06 -21.74
C LEU A 110 19.19 4.11 -20.57
#